data_AF-A0A9P0K6F8-F1
#
_entry.id   AF-A0A9P0K6F8-F1
#
_cell.length_a   1.000
_cell.length_b   1.000
_cell.length_c   1.000
_cell.angle_alpha   90.00
_cell.angle_beta   90.00
_cell.angle_gamma   90.00
#
_symmetry.space_group_name_H-M   'P 1'
#
loop_
_entity.id
_entity.type
_entity.pdbx_description
1 polymer ?
#
loop_
_entity_poly.entity_id
_entity_poly.type
_entity_poly.pdbx_seq_one_letter_code
_entity_poly.pdbx_strand_id
1 'polypeptide(L)' 'MDIPEEITDDEDFLELITIVHIPRLPKTYKQRPGNFRIWNDTQFLQRFRLSKSTVRSIIDTVSSFIITSCSLYMNGPGLI' A
#
# COMPACT_ATOMS: atom_id res chain seq x y z
N MET A 1 -31.11 10.92 7.27
CA MET A 1 -30.00 11.36 6.40
C MET A 1 -29.97 12.85 6.58
N ASP A 2 -29.23 13.29 7.59
CA ASP A 2 -29.22 14.69 8.00
C ASP A 2 -28.42 15.49 6.96
N ILE A 3 -29.06 16.51 6.39
CA ILE A 3 -28.40 17.49 5.53
C ILE A 3 -27.45 18.27 6.44
N PRO A 4 -26.14 18.41 6.12
CA PRO A 4 -25.25 19.20 6.96
C PRO A 4 -25.80 20.62 7.01
N GLU A 5 -25.91 21.17 8.22
CA GLU A 5 -26.21 22.58 8.45
C GLU A 5 -25.38 23.41 7.47
N GLU A 6 -26.10 24.18 6.65
CA GLU A 6 -25.53 25.07 5.66
C GLU A 6 -24.57 26.01 6.40
N ILE A 7 -23.34 26.16 5.91
CA ILE A 7 -22.30 27.00 6.54
C ILE A 7 -22.79 28.45 6.41
N THR A 8 -23.54 28.93 7.39
CA THR A 8 -24.34 30.16 7.26
C THR A 8 -23.69 31.38 7.89
N ASP A 9 -22.56 31.24 8.59
CA ASP A 9 -21.90 32.34 9.30
C ASP A 9 -20.44 32.58 8.84
N ASP A 10 -20.04 33.85 8.80
CA ASP A 10 -18.68 34.28 8.45
C ASP A 10 -17.65 33.73 9.45
N GLU A 11 -18.08 33.44 10.68
CA GLU A 11 -17.28 32.81 11.73
C GLU A 11 -16.87 31.35 11.37
N ASP A 12 -17.80 30.56 10.84
CA ASP A 12 -17.52 29.17 10.40
C ASP A 12 -16.54 29.15 9.21
N PHE A 13 -16.66 30.14 8.31
CA PHE A 13 -15.76 30.29 7.18
C PHE A 13 -14.33 30.64 7.63
N LEU A 14 -14.19 31.48 8.66
CA LEU A 14 -12.90 31.81 9.26
C LEU A 14 -12.26 30.60 9.97
N GLU A 15 -13.06 29.75 10.60
CA GLU A 15 -12.58 28.51 11.22
C GLU A 15 -12.06 27.52 10.15
N LEU A 16 -12.77 27.38 9.03
CA LEU A 16 -12.32 26.58 7.89
C LEU A 16 -11.02 27.13 7.26
N ILE A 17 -10.93 28.46 7.09
CA ILE A 17 -9.70 29.12 6.63
C ILE A 17 -8.55 28.79 7.57
N THR A 18 -8.78 28.81 8.89
CA THR A 18 -7.77 28.48 9.90
C THR A 18 -7.28 27.03 9.74
N ILE A 19 -8.18 26.07 9.52
CA ILE A 19 -7.82 24.66 9.26
C ILE A 19 -7.00 24.50 7.97
N VAL A 20 -7.27 25.30 6.94
CA VAL A 20 -6.58 25.23 5.63
C VAL A 20 -5.27 26.02 5.59
N HIS A 21 -5.21 27.18 6.26
CA HIS A 21 -4.05 28.08 6.29
C HIS A 21 -3.00 27.67 7.32
N ILE A 22 -3.37 26.96 8.39
CA ILE A 22 -2.37 26.39 9.29
C ILE A 22 -1.53 25.40 8.48
N PRO A 23 -0.20 25.61 8.39
CA PRO A 23 0.67 24.67 7.70
C PRO A 23 0.49 23.30 8.34
N ARG A 24 0.02 22.32 7.55
CA ARG A 24 -0.07 20.94 8.03
C ARG A 24 1.29 20.55 8.59
N LEU A 25 1.30 19.92 9.75
CA LEU A 25 2.52 19.37 10.33
C LEU A 25 3.28 18.61 9.23
N PRO A 26 4.59 18.87 9.07
CA PRO A 26 5.36 18.27 7.99
C PRO A 26 5.21 16.76 8.07
N LYS A 27 4.75 16.15 6.95
CA LYS A 27 4.56 14.70 6.86
C LYS A 27 5.89 14.02 7.18
N THR A 28 5.95 13.32 8.31
CA THR A 28 7.13 12.55 8.69
C THR A 28 7.06 11.20 8.00
N TYR A 29 7.82 11.04 6.92
CA TYR A 29 7.98 9.74 6.28
C TYR A 29 8.93 8.91 7.13
N LYS A 30 8.40 7.92 7.86
CA LYS A 30 9.24 6.92 8.51
C LYS A 30 9.92 6.10 7.42
N GLN A 31 11.24 6.08 7.41
CA GLN A 31 11.99 5.13 6.60
C GLN A 31 11.65 3.72 7.11
N ARG A 32 10.83 3.00 6.36
CA ARG A 32 10.51 1.61 6.67
C ARG A 32 11.68 0.77 6.17
N PRO A 33 12.40 0.06 7.05
CA PRO A 33 13.42 -0.87 6.61
C PRO A 33 12.81 -1.88 5.62
N GLY A 34 13.55 -2.21 4.58
CA GLY A 34 13.16 -3.25 3.64
C GLY A 34 13.23 -4.61 4.34
N ASN A 35 12.12 -5.03 4.98
CA ASN A 35 12.09 -6.25 5.82
C ASN A 35 12.47 -7.52 5.04
N PHE A 36 12.26 -7.55 3.72
CA PHE A 36 12.72 -8.64 2.83
C PHE A 36 14.25 -8.76 2.73
N ARG A 37 14.99 -7.70 3.06
CA ARG A 37 16.47 -7.71 3.06
C ARG A 37 17.06 -7.94 4.44
N ILE A 38 16.27 -7.73 5.49
CA ILE A 38 16.75 -7.71 6.88
C ILE A 38 16.35 -8.98 7.62
N TRP A 39 15.20 -9.56 7.30
CA TRP A 39 14.72 -10.77 7.96
C TRP A 39 15.16 -12.00 7.18
N ASN A 40 15.73 -12.96 7.90
CA ASN A 40 15.87 -14.32 7.39
C ASN A 40 14.50 -15.02 7.37
N ASP A 41 14.42 -16.15 6.67
CA ASP A 41 13.17 -16.89 6.46
C ASP A 41 12.43 -17.20 7.78
N THR A 42 13.18 -17.57 8.83
CA THR A 42 12.61 -17.87 10.15
C THR A 42 11.98 -16.63 10.79
N GLN A 43 12.69 -15.49 10.79
CA GLN A 43 12.20 -14.23 11.33
C GLN A 43 10.99 -13.71 10.55
N PHE A 44 11.02 -13.86 9.23
CA PHE A 44 9.93 -13.50 8.34
C PHE A 44 8.67 -14.33 8.66
N LEU A 45 8.80 -15.65 8.73
CA LEU A 45 7.69 -16.57 9.05
C LEU A 45 7.11 -16.32 10.44
N GLN A 46 7.97 -16.11 11.45
CA GLN A 46 7.53 -15.83 12.82
C GLN A 46 6.78 -14.49 12.93
N ARG A 47 7.16 -13.48 12.14
CA ARG A 47 6.56 -12.14 12.24
C ARG A 47 5.27 -11.98 11.46
N PHE A 48 5.15 -12.66 10.32
CA PHE A 48 3.95 -12.61 9.48
C PHE A 48 2.91 -13.67 9.87
N ARG A 49 3.29 -14.70 10.64
CA ARG A 49 2.39 -15.76 11.17
C ARG A 49 1.34 -16.22 10.15
N LEU A 50 1.76 -16.37 8.90
CA LEU A 50 0.83 -16.67 7.83
C LEU A 50 0.28 -18.07 8.05
N SER A 51 -1.03 -18.22 7.92
CA SER A 51 -1.66 -19.53 7.97
C SER A 51 -1.15 -20.39 6.81
N LYS A 52 -1.16 -21.72 6.96
CA LYS A 52 -0.69 -22.64 5.93
C LYS A 52 -1.43 -22.46 4.59
N SER A 53 -2.71 -22.09 4.62
CA SER A 53 -3.48 -21.77 3.42
C SER A 53 -3.01 -20.47 2.76
N THR A 54 -2.69 -19.43 3.55
CA THR A 54 -2.13 -18.18 3.03
C THR A 54 -0.78 -18.39 2.36
N VAL A 55 0.10 -19.20 2.96
CA VAL A 55 1.41 -19.52 2.35
C VAL A 55 1.23 -20.23 1.01
N ARG A 56 0.32 -21.21 0.92
CA ARG A 56 0.02 -21.90 -0.35
C ARG A 56 -0.50 -20.94 -1.41
N SER A 57 -1.44 -20.08 -1.06
CA SER A 57 -1.99 -19.08 -1.98
C SER A 57 -0.92 -18.12 -2.52
N ILE A 58 0.04 -17.70 -1.68
CA ILE A 58 1.16 -16.87 -2.13
C ILE A 58 2.05 -17.64 -3.12
N ILE A 59 2.39 -18.89 -2.81
CA ILE A 59 3.20 -19.74 -3.69
C ILE A 59 2.52 -19.93 -5.05
N ASP A 60 1.23 -20.25 -5.06
CA ASP A 60 0.45 -20.43 -6.28
C ASP A 60 0.44 -19.13 -7.11
N THR A 61 0.19 -17.99 -6.46
CA THR A 61 0.14 -16.67 -7.12
C THR A 61 1.49 -16.31 -7.76
N VAL A 62 2.59 -16.48 -7.02
CA VAL A 62 3.94 -16.19 -7.51
C VAL A 62 4.30 -17.14 -8.66
N SER A 63 3.95 -18.43 -8.53
CA SER A 63 4.25 -19.43 -9.57
C SER A 63 3.47 -19.13 -10.85
N SER A 64 2.18 -18.83 -10.75
CA SER A 64 1.36 -18.41 -11.89
C SER A 64 1.93 -17.14 -12.53
N PHE A 65 2.33 -16.15 -11.74
CA PHE A 65 2.94 -14.93 -12.26
C PHE A 65 4.22 -15.22 -13.05
N ILE A 66 5.14 -16.03 -12.50
CA ILE A 66 6.37 -16.41 -13.18
C ILE A 66 6.07 -17.14 -14.49
N ILE A 67 5.14 -18.10 -14.48
CA ILE A 67 4.73 -18.84 -15.69
C ILE A 67 4.19 -17.87 -16.75
N THR A 68 3.25 -17.00 -16.38
CA THR A 68 2.69 -16.01 -17.29
C THR A 68 3.76 -15.07 -17.84
N SER A 69 4.64 -14.56 -16.98
CA SER A 69 5.76 -13.71 -17.42
C SER A 69 6.67 -14.45 -18.40
N CYS A 70 7.11 -15.67 -18.07
CA CYS A 70 7.92 -16.50 -18.97
C CYS A 70 7.22 -16.78 -20.30
N SER A 71 5.92 -17.09 -20.29
CA SER A 71 5.16 -17.29 -21.53
C SER A 71 5.10 -16.03 -22.39
N LEU A 72 5.00 -14.84 -21.81
CA LEU A 72 5.07 -13.58 -22.55
C LEU A 72 6.46 -13.32 -23.13
N TYR A 73 7.52 -13.65 -22.41
CA TYR A 73 8.90 -13.55 -22.92
C TYR A 73 9.21 -14.57 -24.03
N MET A 74 8.62 -15.76 -23.97
CA MET A 74 8.83 -16.82 -24.97
C MET A 74 7.92 -16.70 -26.21
N ASN A 75 6.84 -15.90 -26.13
CA ASN A 75 5.90 -15.65 -27.24
C ASN A 75 5.86 -14.19 -27.72
N GLY A 76 6.68 -13.31 -27.14
CA GLY A 76 6.90 -11.97 -27.69
C GLY A 76 7.60 -12.07 -29.05
N PRO A 77 7.39 -11.12 -29.97
CA PRO A 77 8.15 -11.10 -31.22
C PRO A 77 9.62 -11.06 -30.84
N GLY A 78 10.35 -12.13 -31.19
CA GLY A 78 11.79 -12.17 -31.01
C GLY A 78 12.37 -10.91 -31.64
N LEU A 79 13.13 -10.16 -30.84
CA LEU A 79 13.96 -9.08 -31.36
C LEU A 79 14.95 -9.70 -32.35
N ILE A 80 14.58 -9.67 -33.63
CA ILE A 80 15.47 -9.65 -34.78
C ILE A 80 15.35 -8.24 -35.36
#